data_AF-A0A1F5N9E4-F1
#
_entry.id   AF-A0A1F5N9E4-F1
#
_cell.length_a   1.000
_cell.length_b   1.000
_cell.length_c   1.000
_cell.angle_alpha   90.00
_cell.angle_beta   90.00
_cell.angle_gamma   90.00
#
_symmetry.space_group_name_H-M   'P 1'
#
loop_
_entity.id
_entity.type
_entity.pdbx_description
1 polymer ?
#
loop_
_entity_poly.entity_id
_entity_poly.type
_entity_poly.pdbx_seq_one_letter_code
_entity_poly.pdbx_strand_id
1 'polypeptide(L)'
;MRNIIWFFALILLLVLQNGILVPLHIISVNLVLIVVAIATLLSEFNQGLIITLMGGLITDFMSGLPDGVMTISFLLAFLILHFILNEILAREANRFILGVAVLGSTLVYFFSVIFVSYIFSWFNLVTQIDFMYLLSSRLPLLLLWNLIFTYPILMYYTWIQNLASRLPIYEKSIRL
;
A
#
# COMPACT_ATOMS: atom_id res chain seq x y z
N MET A 1 8.97 -18.40 -8.53
CA MET A 1 8.11 -18.87 -7.41
C MET A 1 7.67 -17.74 -6.47
N ARG A 2 8.56 -16.86 -6.01
CA ARG A 2 8.22 -15.74 -5.10
C ARG A 2 7.05 -14.86 -5.56
N ASN A 3 7.00 -14.47 -6.84
CA ASN A 3 5.92 -13.63 -7.37
C ASN A 3 4.56 -14.35 -7.42
N ILE A 4 4.55 -15.68 -7.58
CA ILE A 4 3.33 -16.49 -7.58
C ILE A 4 2.71 -16.49 -6.18
N ILE A 5 3.55 -16.59 -5.14
CA ILE A 5 3.09 -16.51 -3.75
C ILE A 5 2.45 -15.14 -3.47
N TRP A 6 3.09 -14.06 -3.93
CA TRP A 6 2.53 -12.70 -3.82
C TRP A 6 1.21 -12.56 -4.57
N PHE A 7 1.09 -13.16 -5.76
CA PHE A 7 -0.18 -13.16 -6.50
C PHE A 7 -1.31 -13.79 -5.69
N PHE A 8 -1.11 -15.01 -5.18
CA PHE A 8 -2.10 -15.68 -4.34
C PHE A 8 -2.40 -14.91 -3.06
N ALA A 9 -1.39 -14.30 -2.44
CA ALA A 9 -1.59 -13.46 -1.27
C ALA A 9 -2.47 -12.24 -1.58
N LEU A 10 -2.24 -11.56 -2.71
CA LEU A 10 -3.07 -10.43 -3.14
C LEU A 10 -4.52 -10.85 -3.41
N ILE A 11 -4.74 -11.99 -4.05
CA ILE A 11 -6.09 -12.54 -4.26
C ILE A 11 -6.77 -12.81 -2.91
N LEU A 12 -6.07 -13.48 -1.99
CA LEU A 12 -6.62 -13.79 -0.66
C LEU A 12 -6.97 -12.51 0.11
N LEU A 13 -6.12 -11.48 0.03
CA LEU A 13 -6.40 -10.18 0.63
C LEU A 13 -7.62 -9.50 0.03
N LEU A 14 -7.82 -9.60 -1.29
CA LEU A 14 -9.02 -9.06 -1.93
C LEU A 14 -10.27 -9.83 -1.52
N VAL A 15 -10.19 -11.14 -1.34
CA VAL A 15 -11.30 -11.95 -0.80
C VAL A 15 -11.62 -11.52 0.64
N LEU A 16 -10.61 -11.29 1.48
CA LEU A 16 -10.83 -10.78 2.83
C LEU A 16 -11.43 -9.37 2.83
N GLN A 17 -10.89 -8.47 1.98
CA GLN A 17 -11.37 -7.09 1.87
C GLN A 17 -12.82 -7.05 1.41
N ASN A 18 -13.13 -7.68 0.28
CA ASN A 18 -14.45 -7.59 -0.35
C ASN A 18 -15.46 -8.55 0.29
N GLY A 19 -15.01 -9.71 0.79
CA GLY A 19 -15.88 -10.74 1.34
C GLY A 19 -16.18 -10.59 2.83
N ILE A 20 -15.31 -9.93 3.60
CA ILE A 20 -15.49 -9.76 5.06
C ILE A 20 -15.58 -8.29 5.44
N LEU A 21 -14.60 -7.46 5.05
CA LEU A 21 -14.54 -6.07 5.52
C LEU A 21 -15.65 -5.20 4.94
N VAL A 22 -15.97 -5.36 3.65
CA VAL A 22 -17.05 -4.60 3.01
C VAL A 22 -18.43 -4.90 3.65
N PRO A 23 -18.86 -6.16 3.84
CA PRO A 23 -20.12 -6.47 4.54
C PRO A 23 -20.20 -5.96 5.98
N LEU A 24 -19.06 -5.90 6.68
CA LEU A 24 -18.97 -5.35 8.04
C LEU A 24 -18.97 -3.81 8.07
N HIS A 25 -19.23 -3.14 6.95
CA HIS A 25 -19.22 -1.69 6.80
C HIS A 25 -17.85 -1.05 7.12
N ILE A 26 -16.77 -1.82 7.03
CA ILE A 26 -15.39 -1.35 7.11
C ILE A 26 -14.89 -1.01 5.68
N ILE A 27 -15.73 -0.28 4.93
CA ILE A 27 -15.67 -0.11 3.47
C ILE A 27 -14.45 0.71 3.01
N SER A 28 -13.76 1.34 3.95
CA SER A 28 -12.66 2.26 3.67
C SER A 28 -11.29 1.63 3.84
N VAL A 29 -11.18 0.35 4.25
CA VAL A 29 -9.88 -0.33 4.33
C VAL A 29 -9.42 -0.70 2.93
N ASN A 30 -8.19 -0.34 2.58
CA ASN A 30 -7.53 -0.83 1.37
C ASN A 30 -6.32 -1.69 1.75
N LEU A 31 -6.54 -2.99 1.88
CA LEU A 31 -5.50 -3.96 2.26
C LEU A 31 -4.40 -4.05 1.19
N VAL A 32 -4.77 -3.88 -0.09
CA VAL A 32 -3.80 -3.87 -1.19
C VAL A 32 -2.84 -2.68 -1.04
N LEU A 33 -3.34 -1.52 -0.65
CA LEU A 33 -2.50 -0.34 -0.39
C LEU A 33 -1.52 -0.54 0.75
N ILE A 34 -1.97 -1.19 1.82
CA ILE A 34 -1.10 -1.53 2.96
C ILE A 34 0.03 -2.43 2.47
N VAL A 35 -0.28 -3.45 1.66
CA VAL A 35 0.75 -4.32 1.08
C VAL A 35 1.71 -3.57 0.16
N VAL A 36 1.21 -2.67 -0.69
CA VAL A 36 2.05 -1.83 -1.56
C VAL A 36 3.00 -0.97 -0.72
N ALA A 37 2.50 -0.32 0.33
CA ALA A 37 3.33 0.47 1.25
C ALA A 37 4.41 -0.40 1.92
N ILE A 38 4.06 -1.58 2.41
CA ILE A 38 5.03 -2.51 3.01
C ILE A 38 6.04 -3.01 1.99
N ALA A 39 5.62 -3.30 0.75
CA ALA A 39 6.49 -3.75 -0.31
C ALA A 39 7.55 -2.70 -0.66
N THR A 40 7.22 -1.40 -0.62
CA THR A 40 8.24 -0.33 -0.81
C THR A 40 9.33 -0.35 0.25
N LEU A 41 8.99 -0.74 1.48
CA LEU A 41 9.86 -0.72 2.65
C LEU A 41 10.74 -1.97 2.73
N LEU A 42 10.17 -3.13 2.42
CA LEU A 42 10.78 -4.43 2.72
C LEU A 42 11.30 -5.17 1.48
N SER A 43 10.94 -4.74 0.28
CA SER A 43 11.34 -5.39 -0.96
C SER A 43 12.29 -4.51 -1.77
N GLU A 44 13.07 -5.16 -2.64
CA GLU A 44 13.79 -4.47 -3.71
C GLU A 44 12.81 -3.74 -4.64
N PHE A 45 13.27 -2.66 -5.27
CA PHE A 45 12.45 -1.84 -6.17
C PHE A 45 11.68 -2.68 -7.21
N ASN A 46 12.38 -3.57 -7.91
CA ASN A 46 11.79 -4.42 -8.96
C ASN A 46 10.65 -5.29 -8.41
N GLN A 47 10.83 -5.87 -7.22
CA GLN A 47 9.82 -6.72 -6.61
C GLN A 47 8.64 -5.90 -6.11
N GLY A 48 8.89 -4.75 -5.46
CA GLY A 48 7.83 -3.86 -5.02
C GLY A 48 6.99 -3.33 -6.18
N LEU A 49 7.63 -3.01 -7.30
CA LEU A 49 6.97 -2.57 -8.52
C LEU A 49 6.07 -3.68 -9.11
N ILE A 50 6.56 -4.92 -9.19
CA ILE A 50 5.76 -6.07 -9.64
C ILE A 50 4.52 -6.26 -8.76
N ILE A 51 4.70 -6.25 -7.43
CA ILE A 51 3.58 -6.40 -6.47
C ILE A 51 2.55 -5.28 -6.66
N THR A 52 3.02 -4.06 -6.87
CA THR A 52 2.17 -2.88 -7.09
C THR A 52 1.37 -2.99 -8.38
N LEU A 53 2.01 -3.35 -9.48
CA LEU A 53 1.34 -3.56 -10.76
C LEU A 53 0.30 -4.68 -10.68
N MET A 54 0.66 -5.81 -10.06
CA MET A 54 -0.27 -6.94 -9.89
C MET A 54 -1.45 -6.55 -9.00
N GLY A 55 -1.20 -5.90 -7.87
CA GLY A 55 -2.24 -5.42 -6.97
C GLY A 55 -3.16 -4.41 -7.66
N GLY A 56 -2.60 -3.47 -8.41
CA GLY A 56 -3.35 -2.50 -9.19
C GLY A 56 -4.26 -3.13 -10.22
N LEU A 57 -3.72 -4.02 -11.06
CA LEU A 57 -4.47 -4.68 -12.12
C LEU A 57 -5.64 -5.49 -11.57
N ILE A 58 -5.40 -6.31 -10.52
CA ILE A 58 -6.48 -7.10 -9.93
C ILE A 58 -7.54 -6.18 -9.31
N THR A 59 -7.12 -5.07 -8.70
CA THR A 59 -8.06 -4.12 -8.09
C THR A 59 -8.88 -3.37 -9.14
N ASP A 60 -8.29 -3.02 -10.29
CA ASP A 60 -9.02 -2.43 -11.42
C ASP A 60 -10.19 -3.32 -11.84
N PHE A 61 -9.94 -4.62 -12.06
CA PHE A 61 -10.98 -5.60 -12.43
C PHE A 61 -12.11 -5.73 -11.40
N MET A 62 -11.84 -5.47 -10.12
CA MET A 62 -12.84 -5.61 -9.05
C MET A 62 -13.53 -4.29 -8.67
N SER A 63 -12.92 -3.15 -9.02
CA SER A 63 -13.36 -1.83 -8.53
C SER A 63 -14.63 -1.31 -9.22
N GLY A 64 -14.91 -1.78 -10.44
CA GLY A 64 -15.96 -1.23 -11.29
C GLY A 64 -15.64 0.16 -11.85
N LEU A 65 -14.43 0.69 -11.60
CA LEU A 65 -13.88 1.87 -12.26
C LEU A 65 -13.23 1.45 -13.60
N PRO A 66 -12.97 2.40 -14.51
CA PRO A 66 -12.23 2.10 -15.72
C PRO A 66 -10.87 1.48 -15.44
N ASP A 67 -10.49 0.54 -16.30
CA ASP A 67 -9.20 -0.13 -16.22
C ASP A 67 -8.06 0.88 -16.23
N GLY A 68 -7.14 0.74 -15.28
CA GLY A 68 -5.95 1.58 -15.12
C GLY A 68 -6.06 2.63 -14.01
N VAL A 69 -7.25 2.98 -13.52
CA VAL A 69 -7.40 4.00 -12.47
C VAL A 69 -6.68 3.59 -11.19
N MET A 70 -6.91 2.37 -10.71
CA MET A 70 -6.29 1.83 -9.51
C MET A 70 -4.82 1.54 -9.78
N THR A 71 -4.47 0.93 -10.92
CA THR A 71 -3.08 0.62 -11.26
C THR A 71 -2.20 1.86 -11.27
N ILE A 72 -2.61 2.94 -11.94
CA ILE A 72 -1.86 4.20 -11.99
C ILE A 72 -1.75 4.79 -10.59
N SER A 73 -2.83 4.77 -9.81
CA SER A 73 -2.85 5.36 -8.46
C SER A 73 -1.94 4.63 -7.48
N PHE A 74 -1.93 3.30 -7.52
CA PHE A 74 -0.98 2.49 -6.73
C PHE A 74 0.46 2.71 -7.16
N LEU A 75 0.71 2.82 -8.47
CA LEU A 75 2.04 3.06 -9.01
C LEU A 75 2.58 4.43 -8.59
N LEU A 76 1.76 5.47 -8.64
CA LEU A 76 2.12 6.80 -8.14
C LEU A 76 2.44 6.78 -6.63
N ALA A 77 1.58 6.12 -5.85
CA ALA A 77 1.83 5.95 -4.41
C ALA A 77 3.14 5.20 -4.14
N PHE A 78 3.41 4.13 -4.86
CA PHE A 78 4.64 3.35 -4.75
C PHE A 78 5.89 4.18 -5.08
N LEU A 79 5.89 4.88 -6.23
CA LEU A 79 7.05 5.66 -6.68
C LEU A 79 7.36 6.82 -5.75
N ILE A 80 6.34 7.58 -5.36
CA ILE A 80 6.52 8.72 -4.44
C ILE A 80 7.02 8.22 -3.08
N LEU A 81 6.44 7.13 -2.57
CA LEU A 81 6.86 6.60 -1.28
C LEU A 81 8.27 6.02 -1.32
N HIS A 82 8.62 5.30 -2.40
CA HIS A 82 9.96 4.78 -2.60
C HIS A 82 11.01 5.90 -2.67
N PHE A 83 10.69 7.00 -3.36
CA PHE A 83 11.57 8.18 -3.42
C PHE A 83 11.76 8.82 -2.04
N ILE A 84 10.66 9.09 -1.32
CA ILE A 84 10.72 9.70 0.02
C ILE A 84 11.51 8.82 0.99
N LEU A 85 11.27 7.51 0.97
CA LEU A 85 11.87 6.58 1.92
C LEU A 85 13.34 6.23 1.63
N ASN A 86 13.79 6.28 0.38
CA ASN A 86 15.18 5.96 0.07
C ASN A 86 16.07 7.20 -0.07
N GLU A 87 15.53 8.32 -0.55
CA GLU A 87 16.32 9.51 -0.84
C GLU A 87 16.29 10.53 0.31
N ILE A 88 15.15 10.66 0.99
CA ILE A 88 14.94 11.73 2.01
C ILE A 88 15.13 11.18 3.42
N LEU A 89 14.61 9.98 3.69
CA LEU A 89 14.76 9.34 4.99
C LEU A 89 15.88 8.29 4.91
N ALA A 90 17.06 8.61 5.44
CA ALA A 90 18.09 7.60 5.68
C ALA A 90 17.49 6.45 6.50
N ARG A 91 17.73 5.20 6.08
CA ARG A 91 17.12 3.96 6.60
C ARG A 91 17.41 3.67 8.08
N GLU A 92 16.84 4.47 8.97
CA GLU A 92 16.64 4.07 10.36
C GLU A 92 15.18 3.64 10.51
N ALA A 93 15.00 2.36 10.77
CA ALA A 93 13.68 1.78 10.84
C ALA A 93 12.99 2.17 12.16
N ASN A 94 12.29 3.30 12.11
CA ASN A 94 11.49 3.81 13.21
C ASN A 94 10.00 3.55 12.97
N ARG A 95 9.27 3.18 14.03
CA ARG A 95 7.80 3.01 14.01
C ARG A 95 7.09 4.25 13.47
N PHE A 96 7.59 5.43 13.81
CA PHE A 96 7.03 6.69 13.34
C PHE A 96 7.20 6.87 11.83
N ILE A 97 8.36 6.52 11.28
CA ILE A 97 8.63 6.61 9.85
C ILE A 97 7.69 5.69 9.07
N LEU A 98 7.47 4.47 9.56
CA LEU A 98 6.56 3.53 8.92
C LEU A 98 5.09 3.99 8.99
N GLY A 99 4.66 4.55 10.12
CA GLY A 99 3.32 5.13 10.25
C GLY A 99 3.11 6.33 9.32
N VAL A 100 4.09 7.23 9.24
CA VAL A 100 4.08 8.37 8.31
C VAL A 100 4.11 7.89 6.86
N ALA A 101 4.85 6.83 6.55
CA ALA A 101 4.89 6.25 5.22
C ALA A 101 3.52 5.71 4.78
N VAL A 102 2.82 5.02 5.67
CA VAL A 102 1.47 4.49 5.40
C VAL A 102 0.46 5.63 5.24
N LEU A 103 0.54 6.66 6.08
CA LEU A 103 -0.31 7.85 5.95
C LEU A 103 -0.03 8.59 4.64
N GLY A 104 1.24 8.81 4.33
CA GLY A 104 1.67 9.48 3.11
C GLY A 104 1.25 8.71 1.86
N SER A 105 1.48 7.41 1.82
CA SER A 105 1.04 6.56 0.69
C SER A 105 -0.48 6.53 0.56
N THR A 106 -1.19 6.56 1.68
CA THR A 106 -2.66 6.64 1.71
C THR A 106 -3.17 7.93 1.10
N LEU A 107 -2.59 9.07 1.48
CA LEU A 107 -2.94 10.37 0.91
C LEU A 107 -2.62 10.45 -0.58
N VAL A 108 -1.40 10.06 -0.95
CA VAL A 108 -0.95 10.07 -2.35
C VAL A 108 -1.85 9.18 -3.19
N TYR A 109 -2.16 7.98 -2.73
CA TYR A 109 -3.08 7.07 -3.41
C TYR A 109 -4.47 7.71 -3.58
N PHE A 110 -5.05 8.24 -2.51
CA PHE A 110 -6.39 8.82 -2.53
C PHE A 110 -6.49 10.00 -3.52
N PHE A 111 -5.53 10.93 -3.47
CA PHE A 111 -5.50 12.04 -4.41
C PHE A 111 -5.20 11.59 -5.85
N SER A 112 -4.39 10.55 -6.02
CA SER A 112 -4.13 9.96 -7.34
C SER A 112 -5.39 9.34 -7.93
N VAL A 113 -6.18 8.61 -7.14
CA VAL A 113 -7.46 8.03 -7.61
C VAL A 113 -8.39 9.14 -8.06
N ILE A 114 -8.52 10.20 -7.27
CA ILE A 114 -9.36 11.36 -7.63
C ILE A 114 -8.85 12.00 -8.93
N PHE A 115 -7.55 12.26 -9.03
CA PHE A 115 -6.95 12.92 -10.17
C PHE A 115 -7.10 12.10 -11.46
N VAL A 116 -6.77 10.80 -11.41
CA VAL A 116 -6.90 9.90 -12.56
C VAL A 116 -8.36 9.73 -12.96
N SER A 117 -9.27 9.58 -12.00
CA SER A 117 -10.71 9.49 -12.29
C SER A 117 -11.24 10.79 -12.90
N TYR A 118 -10.73 11.95 -12.50
CA TYR A 118 -11.05 13.24 -13.12
C TYR A 118 -10.58 13.30 -14.58
N ILE A 119 -9.36 12.83 -14.88
CA ILE A 119 -8.88 12.72 -16.28
C ILE A 119 -9.81 11.81 -17.09
N PHE A 120 -10.20 10.65 -16.55
CA PHE A 120 -11.07 9.71 -17.26
C PHE A 120 -12.49 10.25 -17.44
N SER A 121 -12.96 11.13 -16.54
CA SER A 121 -14.23 11.84 -16.71
C SER A 121 -14.24 12.75 -17.94
N TRP A 122 -13.10 13.32 -18.33
CA TRP A 122 -13.00 14.10 -19.58
C TRP A 122 -13.26 13.25 -20.83
N PHE A 123 -13.05 11.94 -20.73
CA PHE A 123 -13.35 10.96 -21.78
C PHE A 123 -14.74 10.33 -21.64
N ASN A 124 -15.58 10.83 -20.72
CA ASN A 124 -16.89 10.25 -20.36
C ASN A 124 -16.84 8.78 -19.89
N LEU A 125 -15.69 8.33 -19.36
CA LEU A 125 -15.50 6.97 -18.86
C LEU A 125 -15.89 6.81 -17.37
N VAL A 126 -16.06 7.93 -16.66
CA VAL A 126 -16.37 7.96 -15.21
C VAL A 126 -17.50 8.95 -14.96
N THR A 127 -18.49 8.54 -14.17
CA THR A 127 -19.58 9.42 -13.71
C THR A 127 -19.07 10.44 -12.70
N GLN A 128 -19.81 11.55 -12.51
CA GLN A 128 -19.39 12.62 -11.61
C GLN A 128 -19.08 12.09 -10.20
N ILE A 129 -17.88 12.45 -9.73
CA ILE A 129 -17.36 12.07 -8.42
C ILE A 129 -17.81 13.11 -7.40
N ASP A 130 -18.42 12.68 -6.30
CA ASP A 130 -18.73 13.57 -5.18
C ASP A 130 -17.49 13.83 -4.32
N PHE A 131 -16.77 14.89 -4.67
CA PHE A 131 -15.54 15.31 -3.99
C PHE A 131 -15.76 15.61 -2.50
N MET A 132 -16.90 16.20 -2.13
CA MET A 132 -17.14 16.62 -0.75
C MET A 132 -17.39 15.41 0.16
N TYR A 133 -18.16 14.44 -0.31
CA TYR A 133 -18.33 13.18 0.40
C TYR A 133 -17.00 12.43 0.54
N LEU A 134 -16.21 12.37 -0.54
CA LEU A 134 -14.90 11.71 -0.52
C LEU A 134 -13.93 12.34 0.50
N LEU A 135 -13.82 13.67 0.50
CA LEU A 135 -12.87 14.37 1.37
C LEU A 135 -13.30 14.35 2.84
N SER A 136 -14.58 14.57 3.12
CA SER A 136 -15.07 14.74 4.50
C SER A 136 -15.30 13.43 5.23
N SER A 137 -15.78 12.41 4.52
CA SER A 137 -16.25 11.17 5.13
C SER A 137 -15.33 9.99 4.84
N ARG A 138 -14.91 9.81 3.58
CA ARG A 138 -14.08 8.67 3.18
C ARG A 138 -12.62 8.83 3.60
N LEU A 139 -11.98 9.97 3.36
CA LEU A 139 -10.55 10.15 3.64
C LEU A 139 -10.18 9.94 5.12
N PRO A 140 -10.88 10.53 6.11
CA PRO A 140 -10.53 10.31 7.52
C PRO A 140 -10.66 8.85 7.93
N LEU A 141 -11.71 8.17 7.47
CA LEU A 141 -11.91 6.75 7.73
C LEU A 141 -10.82 5.91 7.07
N LEU A 142 -10.43 6.24 5.84
CA LEU A 142 -9.42 5.51 5.08
C LEU A 142 -8.03 5.63 5.74
N LEU A 143 -7.67 6.82 6.24
CA LEU A 143 -6.45 7.03 7.02
C LEU A 143 -6.48 6.27 8.35
N LEU A 144 -7.58 6.38 9.10
CA LEU A 144 -7.74 5.74 10.40
C LEU A 144 -7.65 4.22 10.28
N TRP A 145 -8.39 3.64 9.33
CA TRP A 145 -8.42 2.20 9.14
C TRP A 145 -7.09 1.67 8.62
N ASN A 146 -6.47 2.34 7.64
CA ASN A 146 -5.15 1.90 7.16
C ASN A 146 -4.11 1.93 8.29
N LEU A 147 -4.14 2.94 9.17
CA LEU A 147 -3.28 2.96 10.35
C LEU A 147 -3.54 1.78 11.28
N ILE A 148 -4.81 1.52 11.62
CA ILE A 148 -5.20 0.41 12.52
C ILE A 148 -4.74 -0.93 11.95
N PHE A 149 -5.02 -1.20 10.68
CA PHE A 149 -4.66 -2.48 10.05
C PHE A 149 -3.16 -2.61 9.79
N THR A 150 -2.44 -1.51 9.67
CA THR A 150 -0.98 -1.57 9.53
C THR A 150 -0.28 -1.71 10.88
N TYR A 151 -0.89 -1.29 11.99
CA TYR A 151 -0.29 -1.33 13.33
C TYR A 151 0.28 -2.71 13.73
N PRO A 152 -0.42 -3.86 13.57
CA PRO A 152 0.15 -5.17 13.88
C PRO A 152 1.42 -5.48 13.08
N ILE A 153 1.47 -5.03 11.83
CA ILE A 153 2.60 -5.23 10.93
C ILE A 153 3.78 -4.37 11.40
N LEU A 154 3.53 -3.12 11.79
CA LEU A 154 4.55 -2.24 12.37
C LEU A 154 5.14 -2.82 13.66
N MET A 155 4.26 -3.35 14.53
CA MET A 155 4.65 -3.96 15.79
C MET A 155 5.54 -5.18 15.55
N TYR A 156 5.11 -6.08 14.65
CA TYR A 156 5.88 -7.27 14.28
C TYR A 156 7.25 -6.93 13.66
N TYR A 157 7.29 -6.00 12.71
CA TYR A 157 8.53 -5.61 12.05
C TYR A 157 9.56 -5.04 13.04
N THR A 158 9.15 -4.13 13.92
CA THR A 158 10.06 -3.57 14.92
C THR A 158 10.48 -4.57 15.99
N TRP A 159 9.62 -5.55 16.32
CA TRP A 159 10.00 -6.63 17.19
C TRP A 159 11.12 -7.49 16.58
N ILE A 160 11.01 -7.85 15.29
CA ILE A 160 12.06 -8.59 14.58
C ILE A 160 13.37 -7.80 14.54
N GLN A 161 13.32 -6.52 14.22
CA GLN A 161 14.54 -5.72 14.15
C GLN A 161 15.23 -5.58 15.51
N ASN A 162 14.47 -5.38 16.58
CA ASN A 162 15.00 -5.35 17.94
C ASN A 162 15.61 -6.71 18.35
N LEU A 163 15.07 -7.82 17.84
CA LEU A 163 15.63 -9.15 18.02
C LEU A 163 16.94 -9.31 17.23
N ALA A 164 16.95 -8.90 15.97
CA ALA A 164 18.12 -8.95 15.11
C ALA A 164 19.28 -8.11 15.63
N SER A 165 19.01 -6.91 16.18
CA SER A 165 20.03 -6.06 16.80
C SER A 165 20.57 -6.61 18.12
N ARG A 166 19.88 -7.57 18.75
CA ARG A 166 20.28 -8.23 20.01
C ARG A 166 21.00 -9.55 19.78
N LEU A 167 20.94 -10.11 18.57
CA LEU A 167 21.70 -11.30 18.22
C LEU A 167 23.15 -10.88 17.94
N PRO A 168 24.15 -11.50 18.58
CA PRO A 168 25.54 -11.25 18.21
C PRO A 168 25.71 -11.66 16.75
N ILE A 169 26.22 -10.73 15.94
CA ILE A 169 26.66 -11.01 14.58
C ILE A 169 27.73 -12.09 14.73
N TYR A 170 27.40 -13.35 14.41
CA TYR A 170 28.40 -14.40 14.29
C TYR A 170 29.14 -14.11 12.99
N GLU A 171 30.12 -13.21 13.09
CA GLU A 171 31.05 -12.84 12.05
C GLU A 171 31.95 -14.05 11.78
N LYS A 172 31.41 -15.07 11.10
CA LYS A 172 32.24 -16.14 10.56
C LYS A 172 32.92 -15.57 9.31
N SER A 173 34.06 -14.94 9.55
CA SER A 173 35.12 -14.79 8.56
C SER A 173 35.50 -16.16 8.03
N ILE A 174 34.81 -16.63 7.00
CA ILE A 174 35.37 -17.66 6.13
C ILE A 174 36.17 -16.90 5.09
N ARG A 175 37.39 -16.52 5.50
CA ARG A 175 38.52 -16.57 4.58
C ARG A 175 38.72 -18.04 4.27
N LEU A 176 38.53 -18.41 3.01
CA LEU A 176 39.35 -19.35 2.23
C LEU A 176 38.87 -19.26 0.78
#